data_AF-A0A9N8DKL9-F1
#
_entry.id   AF-A0A9N8DKL9-F1
#
_cell.length_a   1.000
_cell.length_b   1.000
_cell.length_c   1.000
_cell.angle_alpha   90.00
_cell.angle_beta   90.00
_cell.angle_gamma   90.00
#
_symmetry.space_group_name_H-M   'P 1'
#
loop_
_entity.id
_entity.type
_entity.pdbx_description
1 polymer ?
#
loop_
_entity_poly.entity_id
_entity_poly.type
_entity_poly.pdbx_seq_one_letter_code
_entity_poly.pdbx_strand_id
1 'polypeptide(L)'
;MEGSSSSPLGGTPVSTQRVVIGGSHGHVEEAIDGHLLVLWSASLCNWKPLRNCTGRYSCREKRTREELSTRGNVLFPSQMDPIMLMQYALSCANSDSKEKNLATEWQLQVFAPAPGRTDRILVLPLDAQQQTGIITYVKQQKQPQQQTIDEPTISKDVEREMTSETTAVEHDGCRYVHTLNAPSGFQRKLKAVGIQLG
;
A
#
# COMPACT_ATOMS: atom_id res chain seq x y z
N MET A 1 50.26 -6.47 -7.53
CA MET A 1 49.13 -5.61 -7.10
C MET A 1 48.02 -5.83 -8.11
N GLU A 2 47.17 -6.82 -7.85
CA GLU A 2 46.01 -7.11 -8.71
C GLU A 2 44.76 -6.61 -7.99
N GLY A 3 44.14 -5.59 -8.58
CA GLY A 3 42.91 -5.00 -8.07
C GLY A 3 41.72 -5.88 -8.45
N SER A 4 41.10 -6.51 -7.45
CA SER A 4 39.86 -7.23 -7.61
C SER A 4 38.72 -6.26 -7.93
N SER A 5 38.41 -6.14 -9.21
CA SER A 5 37.21 -5.47 -9.73
C SER A 5 35.99 -6.32 -9.36
N SER A 6 35.28 -5.95 -8.30
CA SER A 6 33.97 -6.51 -7.98
C SER A 6 32.96 -6.07 -9.03
N SER A 7 32.58 -6.99 -9.92
CA SER A 7 31.49 -6.77 -10.87
C SER A 7 30.18 -6.47 -10.11
N PRO A 8 29.40 -5.44 -10.51
CA PRO A 8 28.11 -5.17 -9.90
C PRO A 8 27.17 -6.34 -10.19
N LEU A 9 26.47 -6.81 -9.15
CA LEU A 9 25.46 -7.85 -9.19
C LEU A 9 24.50 -7.58 -10.35
N GLY A 10 24.47 -8.52 -11.30
CA GLY A 10 23.62 -8.45 -12.49
C GLY A 10 22.15 -8.43 -12.11
N GLY A 11 21.52 -7.26 -12.19
CA GLY A 11 20.08 -7.13 -12.21
C GLY A 11 19.55 -7.70 -13.52
N THR A 12 18.74 -8.75 -13.44
CA THR A 12 18.03 -9.31 -14.58
C THR A 12 17.08 -8.27 -15.19
N PRO A 13 16.82 -8.33 -16.52
CA PRO A 13 15.97 -7.37 -17.20
C PRO A 13 14.54 -7.49 -16.67
N VAL A 14 14.12 -6.50 -15.89
CA VAL A 14 12.71 -6.27 -15.56
C VAL A 14 11.94 -6.19 -16.87
N SER A 15 10.78 -6.86 -16.94
CA SER A 15 9.84 -6.82 -18.08
C SER A 15 9.85 -5.46 -18.77
N THR A 16 10.09 -5.45 -20.09
CA THR A 16 10.12 -4.23 -20.92
C THR A 16 8.76 -3.56 -21.05
N GLN A 17 7.72 -4.11 -20.42
CA GLN A 17 6.39 -3.55 -20.45
C GLN A 17 6.38 -2.20 -19.75
N ARG A 18 5.96 -1.18 -20.52
CA ARG A 18 5.78 0.19 -20.05
C ARG A 18 4.37 0.65 -20.35
N VAL A 19 3.78 1.37 -19.41
CA VAL A 19 2.49 2.03 -19.58
C VAL A 19 2.69 3.53 -19.36
N VAL A 20 2.08 4.34 -20.23
CA VAL A 20 2.05 5.79 -20.05
C VAL A 20 0.84 6.15 -19.19
N ILE A 21 1.08 6.91 -18.12
CA ILE A 21 0.05 7.46 -17.24
C ILE A 21 0.15 8.98 -17.22
N GLY A 22 -0.92 9.66 -16.76
CA GLY A 22 -0.94 11.12 -16.70
C GLY A 22 -1.56 11.75 -17.94
N GLY A 23 -0.99 12.86 -18.44
CA GLY A 23 -1.45 13.57 -19.65
C GLY A 23 -2.80 14.27 -19.55
N SER A 24 -3.47 14.19 -18.40
CA SER A 24 -4.78 14.79 -18.17
C SER A 24 -4.83 15.49 -16.83
N HIS A 25 -5.77 16.43 -16.66
CA HIS A 25 -6.02 17.13 -15.39
C HIS A 25 -4.78 17.85 -14.81
N GLY A 26 -3.90 18.36 -15.67
CA GLY A 26 -2.66 19.05 -15.26
C GLY A 26 -1.51 18.11 -14.87
N HIS A 27 -1.62 16.81 -15.16
CA HIS A 27 -0.53 15.85 -14.99
C HIS A 27 0.32 15.78 -16.27
N VAL A 28 1.64 15.75 -16.10
CA VAL A 28 2.61 15.38 -17.13
C VAL A 28 2.44 13.89 -17.45
N GLU A 29 2.69 13.52 -18.72
CA GLU A 29 2.76 12.13 -19.14
C GLU A 29 4.04 11.49 -18.65
N GLU A 30 3.94 10.32 -18.04
CA GLU A 30 5.07 9.58 -17.48
C GLU A 30 4.94 8.10 -17.83
N ALA A 31 6.04 7.48 -18.24
CA ALA A 31 6.11 6.04 -18.41
C ALA A 31 6.38 5.37 -17.06
N ILE A 32 5.63 4.33 -16.74
CA ILE A 32 5.82 3.49 -15.56
C ILE A 32 6.13 2.05 -15.97
N ASP A 33 7.00 1.40 -15.20
CA ASP A 33 7.43 0.02 -15.35
C ASP A 33 7.68 -0.65 -13.98
N GLY A 34 8.13 -1.92 -14.01
CA GLY A 34 8.53 -2.68 -12.83
C GLY A 34 7.45 -2.79 -11.75
N HIS A 35 7.86 -2.68 -10.49
CA HIS A 35 6.97 -2.80 -9.33
C HIS A 35 5.88 -1.72 -9.30
N LEU A 36 6.16 -0.53 -9.83
CA LEU A 36 5.17 0.53 -9.94
C LEU A 36 4.03 0.12 -10.88
N LEU A 37 4.36 -0.52 -12.02
CA LEU A 37 3.38 -1.05 -12.97
C LEU A 37 2.57 -2.22 -12.40
N VAL A 38 3.23 -3.13 -11.66
CA VAL A 38 2.55 -4.24 -10.96
C VAL A 38 1.46 -3.70 -10.04
N LEU A 39 1.80 -2.72 -9.22
CA LEU A 39 0.85 -2.12 -8.28
C LEU A 39 -0.21 -1.26 -8.98
N TRP A 40 0.16 -0.56 -10.06
CA TRP A 40 -0.80 0.17 -10.90
C TRP A 40 -1.89 -0.75 -11.44
N SER A 41 -1.53 -1.99 -11.80
CA SER A 41 -2.40 -2.98 -12.43
C SER A 41 -3.16 -3.85 -11.42
N ALA A 42 -2.89 -3.71 -10.11
CA ALA A 42 -3.51 -4.51 -9.06
C ALA A 42 -5.04 -4.32 -9.03
N SER A 43 -5.79 -5.42 -9.16
CA SER A 43 -7.25 -5.43 -9.30
C SER A 43 -8.01 -4.75 -8.16
N LEU A 44 -7.48 -4.83 -6.94
CA LEU A 44 -8.05 -4.26 -5.72
C LEU A 44 -7.85 -2.73 -5.62
N CYS A 45 -6.94 -2.17 -6.42
CA CYS A 45 -6.60 -0.76 -6.42
C CYS A 45 -7.25 -0.02 -7.59
N ASN A 46 -7.95 1.08 -7.29
CA ASN A 46 -8.41 2.03 -8.30
C ASN A 46 -7.66 3.35 -8.12
N TRP A 47 -6.53 3.49 -8.79
CA TRP A 47 -5.67 4.67 -8.71
C TRP A 47 -6.32 5.86 -9.41
N LYS A 48 -6.57 6.93 -8.65
CA LYS A 48 -7.14 8.18 -9.17
C LYS A 48 -6.13 9.32 -9.09
N PRO A 49 -5.92 10.09 -10.17
CA PRO A 49 -5.00 11.22 -10.15
C PRO A 49 -5.44 12.25 -9.11
N LEU A 50 -4.49 12.76 -8.34
CA LEU A 50 -4.72 13.87 -7.43
C LEU A 50 -4.59 15.20 -8.19
N ARG A 51 -5.70 15.96 -8.25
CA ARG A 51 -5.74 17.25 -8.96
C ARG A 51 -4.56 18.15 -8.58
N ASN A 52 -3.93 18.77 -9.58
CA ASN A 52 -2.77 19.66 -9.44
C ASN A 52 -1.56 19.02 -8.74
N CYS A 53 -1.48 17.68 -8.71
CA CYS A 53 -0.41 16.94 -8.06
C CYS A 53 0.17 15.90 -9.03
N THR A 54 0.91 16.39 -10.03
CA THR A 54 1.59 15.58 -11.04
C THR A 54 2.35 14.41 -10.43
N GLY A 55 2.24 13.24 -11.08
CA GLY A 55 2.85 11.99 -10.65
C GLY A 55 2.23 11.35 -9.40
N ARG A 56 1.10 11.85 -8.85
CA ARG A 56 0.50 11.28 -7.64
C ARG A 56 -0.93 10.79 -7.85
N TYR A 57 -1.21 9.60 -7.31
CA TYR A 57 -2.49 8.93 -7.45
C TYR A 57 -2.96 8.41 -6.09
N SER A 58 -4.19 8.72 -5.68
CA SER A 58 -4.79 8.14 -4.47
C SER A 58 -5.38 6.77 -4.78
N CYS A 59 -5.12 5.78 -3.93
CA CYS A 59 -5.84 4.52 -4.00
C CYS A 59 -7.30 4.74 -3.61
N ARG A 60 -8.22 4.24 -4.44
CA ARG A 60 -9.62 4.07 -4.08
C ARG A 60 -9.91 2.58 -4.03
N GLU A 61 -10.68 2.18 -3.02
CA GLU A 61 -11.23 0.82 -2.95
C GLU A 61 -12.09 0.59 -4.19
N LYS A 62 -11.76 -0.44 -4.98
CA LYS A 62 -12.65 -0.92 -6.02
C LYS A 62 -13.73 -1.74 -5.32
N ARG A 63 -14.88 -1.13 -5.01
CA ARG A 63 -16.03 -1.87 -4.47
C ARG A 63 -16.62 -2.72 -5.60
N THR A 64 -16.17 -3.96 -5.73
CA THR A 64 -16.83 -4.92 -6.61
C THR A 64 -18.01 -5.50 -5.84
N ARG A 65 -19.24 -5.20 -6.29
CA ARG A 65 -20.50 -5.63 -5.67
C ARG A 65 -20.61 -7.16 -5.55
N GLU A 66 -19.89 -7.89 -6.40
CA GLU A 66 -19.84 -9.36 -6.45
C GLU A 66 -18.89 -9.96 -5.40
N GLU A 67 -17.78 -9.31 -5.05
CA GLU A 67 -16.80 -9.85 -4.09
C GLU A 67 -17.31 -9.84 -2.65
N LEU A 68 -18.16 -8.87 -2.29
CA LEU A 68 -18.85 -8.81 -0.99
C LEU A 68 -19.90 -9.91 -0.80
N SER A 69 -20.33 -10.57 -1.87
CA SER A 69 -21.50 -11.45 -1.87
C SER A 69 -21.18 -12.94 -1.75
N THR A 70 -19.95 -13.38 -2.05
CA THR A 70 -19.69 -14.82 -2.30
C THR A 70 -18.54 -15.45 -1.53
N ARG A 71 -17.61 -14.70 -0.91
CA ARG A 71 -16.47 -15.31 -0.19
C ARG A 71 -16.04 -14.50 1.04
N GLY A 72 -15.53 -15.21 2.05
CA GLY A 72 -15.06 -14.66 3.32
C GLY A 72 -13.92 -13.63 3.18
N ASN A 73 -13.52 -13.05 4.32
CA ASN A 73 -12.41 -12.11 4.53
C ASN A 73 -11.94 -11.36 3.26
N VAL A 74 -12.79 -10.47 2.75
CA VAL A 74 -12.42 -9.54 1.68
C VAL A 74 -11.39 -8.56 2.24
N LEU A 75 -10.16 -8.62 1.72
CA LEU A 75 -9.12 -7.68 2.09
C LEU A 75 -9.31 -6.37 1.32
N PHE A 76 -9.36 -5.24 2.00
CA PHE A 76 -9.38 -3.93 1.37
C PHE A 76 -7.98 -3.30 1.39
N PRO A 77 -7.60 -2.47 0.40
CA PRO A 77 -6.28 -1.83 0.43
C PRO A 77 -6.14 -0.99 1.69
N SER A 78 -7.23 -0.37 2.17
CA SER A 78 -7.22 0.43 3.40
C SER A 78 -6.98 -0.35 4.70
N GLN A 79 -6.91 -1.68 4.64
CA GLN A 79 -6.56 -2.57 5.75
C GLN A 79 -5.16 -3.18 5.61
N MET A 80 -4.51 -2.97 4.47
CA MET A 80 -3.18 -3.47 4.16
C MET A 80 -2.14 -2.38 4.42
N ASP A 81 -1.03 -2.73 5.06
CA ASP A 81 0.16 -1.89 4.99
C ASP A 81 0.78 -1.94 3.57
N PRO A 82 1.75 -1.06 3.24
CA PRO A 82 2.34 -1.00 1.90
C PRO A 82 3.01 -2.31 1.46
N ILE A 83 3.62 -3.07 2.37
CA ILE A 83 4.31 -4.31 2.06
C ILE A 83 3.28 -5.38 1.70
N MET A 84 2.25 -5.53 2.54
CA MET A 84 1.16 -6.47 2.29
C MET A 84 0.44 -6.14 0.98
N LEU A 85 0.20 -4.86 0.70
CA LEU A 85 -0.41 -4.42 -0.56
C LEU A 85 0.44 -4.79 -1.78
N MET A 86 1.77 -4.61 -1.70
CA MET A 86 2.69 -4.96 -2.77
C MET A 86 2.78 -6.49 -2.98
N GLN A 87 2.84 -7.25 -1.89
CA GLN A 87 2.84 -8.72 -1.93
C GLN A 87 1.55 -9.26 -2.57
N TYR A 88 0.41 -8.66 -2.24
CA TYR A 88 -0.87 -8.99 -2.88
C TYR A 88 -0.84 -8.66 -4.38
N ALA A 89 -0.37 -7.47 -4.76
CA ALA A 89 -0.27 -7.09 -6.17
C ALA A 89 0.61 -8.06 -6.97
N LEU A 90 1.72 -8.51 -6.38
CA LEU A 90 2.59 -9.52 -7.00
C LEU A 90 1.94 -10.88 -7.08
N SER A 91 1.24 -11.35 -6.05
CA SER A 91 0.59 -12.67 -6.11
C SER A 91 -0.47 -12.72 -7.23
N CYS A 92 -1.19 -11.61 -7.46
CA CYS A 92 -2.07 -11.47 -8.61
C CYS A 92 -1.32 -11.51 -9.93
N ALA A 93 -0.27 -10.69 -10.10
CA ALA A 93 0.51 -10.65 -11.34
C ALA A 93 1.17 -11.99 -11.68
N ASN A 94 1.67 -12.71 -10.68
CA ASN A 94 2.35 -14.01 -10.88
C ASN A 94 1.38 -15.17 -11.13
N SER A 95 0.11 -15.03 -10.77
CA SER A 95 -0.89 -16.05 -11.15
C SER A 95 -1.00 -16.15 -12.68
N ASP A 96 -0.67 -15.08 -13.40
CA ASP A 96 -0.72 -15.00 -14.85
C ASP A 96 0.62 -15.37 -15.53
N SER A 97 1.74 -15.32 -14.81
CA SER A 97 3.09 -15.54 -15.36
C SER A 97 3.83 -16.71 -14.70
N LYS A 98 4.36 -17.65 -15.49
CA LYS A 98 5.19 -18.79 -15.02
C LYS A 98 6.58 -18.38 -14.48
N GLU A 99 6.89 -17.09 -14.39
CA GLU A 99 8.17 -16.61 -13.89
C GLU A 99 8.25 -16.72 -12.37
N LYS A 100 9.39 -17.22 -11.87
CA LYS A 100 9.66 -17.31 -10.44
C LYS A 100 10.05 -15.92 -9.93
N ASN A 101 9.30 -15.43 -8.94
CA ASN A 101 9.64 -14.21 -8.22
C ASN A 101 11.09 -14.24 -7.72
N LEU A 102 11.87 -13.24 -8.10
CA LEU A 102 13.03 -12.81 -7.33
C LEU A 102 12.49 -12.15 -6.05
N ALA A 103 12.86 -12.70 -4.90
CA ALA A 103 12.57 -12.09 -3.61
C ALA A 103 13.22 -10.70 -3.58
N THR A 104 12.43 -9.66 -3.84
CA THR A 104 12.88 -8.29 -3.62
C THR A 104 12.72 -8.01 -2.14
N GLU A 105 13.82 -7.73 -1.46
CA GLU A 105 13.80 -7.28 -0.08
C GLU A 105 13.37 -5.82 -0.05
N TRP A 106 12.08 -5.58 0.22
CA TRP A 106 11.56 -4.23 0.39
C TRP A 106 11.82 -3.72 1.80
N GLN A 107 12.43 -2.54 1.88
CA GLN A 107 12.62 -1.85 3.16
C GLN A 107 11.51 -0.82 3.38
N LEU A 108 10.54 -1.16 4.22
CA LEU A 108 9.51 -0.22 4.66
C LEU A 108 10.12 0.80 5.63
N GLN A 109 10.02 2.08 5.28
CA GLN A 109 10.48 3.17 6.14
C GLN A 109 9.30 3.80 6.88
N VAL A 110 9.44 3.95 8.20
CA VAL A 110 8.38 4.46 9.09
C VAL A 110 8.78 5.83 9.62
N PHE A 111 7.93 6.82 9.40
CA PHE A 111 8.16 8.20 9.82
C PHE A 111 7.08 8.65 10.81
N ALA A 112 7.53 9.40 11.81
CA ALA A 112 6.65 10.08 12.76
C ALA A 112 5.72 11.07 12.02
N PRO A 113 4.56 11.42 12.61
CA PRO A 113 3.69 12.43 12.03
C PRO A 113 4.40 13.76 11.82
N ALA A 114 4.11 14.43 10.71
CA ALA A 114 4.58 15.79 10.48
C ALA A 114 3.98 16.75 11.54
N PRO A 115 4.63 17.89 11.85
CA PRO A 115 4.10 18.88 12.79
C PRO A 115 2.63 19.26 12.46
N GLY A 116 1.75 19.17 13.46
CA GLY A 116 0.31 19.44 13.29
C GLY A 116 -0.50 18.30 12.66
N ARG A 117 0.07 17.10 12.48
CA ARG A 117 -0.63 15.88 12.06
C ARG A 117 -0.52 14.80 13.13
N THR A 118 -1.49 13.90 13.15
CA THR A 118 -1.51 12.70 14.00
C THR A 118 -1.11 11.44 13.24
N ASP A 119 -1.20 11.48 11.92
CA ASP A 119 -1.06 10.31 11.07
C ASP A 119 0.42 9.99 10.84
N ARG A 120 0.82 8.75 11.15
CA ARG A 120 2.15 8.22 10.80
C ARG A 120 2.27 8.11 9.27
N ILE A 121 3.49 8.21 8.76
CA ILE A 121 3.75 8.08 7.32
C ILE A 121 4.62 6.84 7.10
N LEU A 122 4.16 5.94 6.24
CA LEU A 122 4.93 4.79 5.77
C LEU A 122 5.36 5.06 4.33
N VAL A 123 6.63 4.84 4.03
CA VAL A 123 7.19 4.99 2.68
C VAL A 123 7.79 3.67 2.24
N LEU A 124 7.33 3.19 1.08
CA LEU A 124 7.85 2.00 0.43
C LEU A 124 8.40 2.39 -0.94
N PRO A 125 9.73 2.53 -1.10
CA PRO A 125 10.37 2.68 -2.40
C PRO A 125 10.15 1.43 -3.26
N LEU A 126 9.91 1.62 -4.56
CA LEU A 126 9.61 0.52 -5.49
C LEU A 126 10.70 0.27 -6.53
N ASP A 127 11.74 1.11 -6.56
CA ASP A 127 12.93 0.98 -7.40
C ASP A 127 14.20 1.27 -6.61
N ALA A 128 15.34 0.80 -7.13
CA ALA A 128 16.64 0.93 -6.48
C ALA A 128 17.12 2.38 -6.37
N GLN A 129 16.69 3.25 -7.28
CA GLN A 129 17.00 4.67 -7.31
C GLN A 129 16.06 5.50 -6.42
N GLN A 130 15.12 4.83 -5.74
CA GLN A 130 14.07 5.41 -4.90
C GLN A 130 13.33 6.57 -5.60
N GLN A 131 13.10 6.47 -6.91
CA GLN A 131 12.41 7.51 -7.68
C GLN A 131 10.89 7.34 -7.65
N THR A 132 10.40 6.14 -7.36
CA THR A 132 8.99 5.80 -7.30
C THR A 132 8.66 5.06 -6.02
N GLY A 133 7.40 5.14 -5.60
CA GLY A 133 6.99 4.45 -4.39
C GLY A 133 5.56 4.66 -3.95
N ILE A 134 5.22 3.94 -2.88
CA ILE A 134 3.97 4.13 -2.13
C ILE A 134 4.26 5.04 -0.94
N ILE A 135 3.45 6.08 -0.77
CA ILE A 135 3.41 6.86 0.46
C ILE A 135 2.05 6.63 1.10
N THR A 136 2.06 6.13 2.33
CA THR A 136 0.85 5.72 3.04
C THR A 136 0.70 6.47 4.34
N TYR A 137 -0.47 7.07 4.53
CA TYR A 137 -0.85 7.70 5.79
C TYR A 137 -1.61 6.71 6.65
N VAL A 138 -1.17 6.50 7.88
CA VAL A 138 -1.83 5.62 8.85
C VAL A 138 -2.75 6.45 9.72
N LYS A 139 -4.06 6.30 9.50
CA LYS A 139 -5.09 6.98 10.28
C LYS A 139 -5.56 6.08 11.40
N GLN A 140 -5.49 6.55 12.63
CA GLN A 140 -6.15 5.89 13.75
C GLN A 140 -7.66 6.12 13.64
N GLN A 141 -8.45 5.06 13.57
CA GLN A 141 -9.88 5.17 13.78
C GLN A 141 -10.07 5.46 15.27
N LYS A 142 -10.63 6.62 15.58
CA LYS A 142 -11.21 6.83 16.91
C LYS A 142 -12.26 5.74 17.05
N GLN A 143 -12.08 4.83 18.02
CA GLN A 143 -13.15 3.90 18.37
C GLN A 143 -14.42 4.75 18.49
N PRO A 144 -15.53 4.38 17.80
CA PRO A 144 -16.79 5.06 18.03
C PRO A 144 -16.98 4.96 19.54
N GLN A 145 -16.98 6.12 20.22
CA GLN A 145 -17.24 6.15 21.65
C GLN A 145 -18.53 5.35 21.80
N GLN A 146 -18.43 4.14 22.38
CA GLN A 146 -19.57 3.30 22.63
C GLN A 146 -20.50 4.22 23.42
N GLN A 147 -21.56 4.70 22.76
CA GLN A 147 -22.61 5.39 23.47
C GLN A 147 -23.05 4.35 24.48
N THR A 148 -22.76 4.60 25.74
CA THR A 148 -23.26 3.83 26.86
C THR A 148 -24.77 3.91 26.74
N ILE A 149 -25.34 2.91 26.05
CA ILE A 149 -26.75 2.63 26.14
C ILE A 149 -26.87 2.08 27.55
N ASP A 150 -27.43 2.89 28.46
CA ASP A 150 -27.76 2.45 29.80
C ASP A 150 -28.66 1.22 29.69
N GLU A 151 -28.08 0.01 29.83
CA GLU A 151 -28.84 -1.23 29.72
C GLU A 151 -29.49 -1.55 31.08
N PRO A 152 -30.81 -1.84 31.11
CA PRO A 152 -31.50 -2.23 32.33
C PRO A 152 -31.11 -3.63 32.77
N THR A 153 -30.82 -3.77 34.07
CA THR A 153 -30.55 -5.00 34.80
C THR A 153 -31.55 -6.12 34.49
N ILE A 154 -31.13 -7.17 33.76
CA ILE A 154 -31.83 -8.45 33.71
C ILE A 154 -30.85 -9.58 34.05
N SER A 155 -31.29 -10.40 35.00
CA SER A 155 -30.56 -11.46 35.68
C SER A 155 -30.66 -12.82 34.98
N LYS A 156 -29.55 -13.57 35.10
CA LYS A 156 -29.40 -15.04 35.30
C LYS A 156 -29.20 -15.99 34.10
N ASP A 157 -28.02 -16.64 34.20
CA ASP A 157 -27.72 -18.08 34.08
C ASP A 157 -28.03 -18.82 32.77
N VAL A 158 -27.04 -18.93 31.87
CA VAL A 158 -26.74 -20.17 31.12
C VAL A 158 -25.25 -20.23 30.75
N GLU A 159 -24.53 -21.18 31.33
CA GLU A 159 -23.19 -21.60 30.91
C GLU A 159 -23.25 -22.39 29.60
N ARG A 160 -22.48 -21.98 28.58
CA ARG A 160 -22.08 -22.90 27.50
C ARG A 160 -20.74 -22.47 26.89
N GLU A 161 -19.70 -23.20 27.28
CA GLU A 161 -18.38 -23.16 26.68
C GLU A 161 -18.39 -23.67 25.24
N MET A 162 -17.43 -23.14 24.47
CA MET A 162 -16.59 -23.81 23.46
C MET A 162 -16.54 -22.99 22.18
N THR A 163 -15.56 -22.09 22.07
CA THR A 163 -15.23 -21.41 20.81
C THR A 163 -13.74 -21.49 20.52
N SER A 164 -13.46 -21.92 19.30
CA SER A 164 -12.15 -22.19 18.71
C SER A 164 -11.32 -20.91 18.55
N GLU A 165 -10.06 -20.97 18.98
CA GLU A 165 -9.03 -19.96 18.73
C GLU A 165 -8.74 -19.85 17.22
N THR A 166 -9.47 -18.95 16.56
CA THR A 166 -9.03 -18.38 15.29
C THR A 166 -8.25 -17.13 15.65
N THR A 167 -6.93 -17.15 15.46
CA THR A 167 -6.04 -15.99 15.59
C THR A 167 -6.37 -14.96 14.51
N ALA A 168 -7.47 -14.23 14.71
CA ALA A 168 -7.76 -13.04 13.96
C ALA A 168 -6.66 -12.03 14.29
N VAL A 169 -5.89 -11.65 13.26
CA VAL A 169 -4.98 -10.52 13.35
C VAL A 169 -5.86 -9.30 13.67
N GLU A 170 -5.85 -8.87 14.93
CA GLU A 170 -6.55 -7.66 15.35
C GLU A 170 -5.95 -6.48 14.60
N HIS A 171 -6.61 -6.09 13.52
CA HIS A 171 -6.29 -4.85 12.83
C HIS A 171 -6.62 -3.72 13.80
N ASP A 172 -5.57 -3.19 14.41
CA ASP A 172 -5.51 -2.26 15.54
C ASP A 172 -6.16 -0.87 15.26
N GLY A 173 -7.44 -0.87 14.89
CA GLY A 173 -8.22 0.31 14.53
C GLY A 173 -7.61 1.19 13.43
N CYS A 174 -6.62 0.72 12.69
CA CYS A 174 -5.89 1.55 11.73
C CYS A 174 -6.50 1.49 10.33
N ARG A 175 -6.52 2.64 9.66
CA ARG A 175 -6.88 2.76 8.24
C ARG A 175 -5.70 3.29 7.45
N TYR A 176 -5.29 2.57 6.42
CA TYR A 176 -4.23 2.95 5.52
C TYR A 176 -4.78 3.77 4.34
N VAL A 177 -4.13 4.90 4.05
CA VAL A 177 -4.45 5.74 2.90
C VAL A 177 -3.23 5.79 1.99
N HIS A 178 -3.24 4.96 0.96
CA HIS A 178 -2.14 4.85 0.00
C HIS A 178 -2.20 5.92 -1.07
N THR A 179 -1.03 6.45 -1.38
CA THR A 179 -0.77 7.18 -2.61
C THR A 179 0.33 6.50 -3.39
N LEU A 180 0.07 6.25 -4.67
CA LEU A 180 1.06 5.80 -5.62
C LEU A 180 1.74 7.02 -6.22
N ASN A 181 3.07 6.99 -6.30
CA ASN A 181 3.85 8.12 -6.76
C ASN A 181 4.82 7.68 -7.86
N ALA A 182 4.63 8.24 -9.05
CA ALA A 182 5.54 8.18 -10.19
C ALA A 182 6.76 9.09 -9.96
N PRO A 183 7.79 9.03 -10.84
CA PRO A 183 9.04 9.77 -10.64
C PRO A 183 8.85 11.27 -10.34
N SER A 184 7.98 11.96 -11.08
CA SER A 184 7.73 13.40 -10.87
C SER A 184 7.01 13.72 -9.54
N GLY A 185 6.32 12.73 -8.96
CA GLY A 185 5.47 12.90 -7.78
C GLY A 185 6.17 12.54 -6.48
N PHE A 186 6.99 11.49 -6.49
CA PHE A 186 7.49 10.86 -5.27
C PHE A 186 8.47 11.76 -4.50
N GLN A 187 9.58 12.15 -5.13
CA GLN A 187 10.60 13.02 -4.51
C GLN A 187 10.02 14.37 -4.08
N ARG A 188 9.16 14.96 -4.91
CA ARG A 188 8.44 16.20 -4.57
C ARG A 188 7.58 16.04 -3.33
N LYS A 189 6.89 14.91 -3.20
CA LYS A 189 6.03 14.64 -2.05
C LYS A 189 6.85 14.41 -0.78
N LEU A 190 7.93 13.63 -0.84
CA LEU A 190 8.83 13.39 0.29
C LEU A 190 9.41 14.71 0.81
N LYS A 191 9.95 15.54 -0.09
CA LYS A 191 10.43 16.89 0.24
C LYS A 191 9.35 17.74 0.90
N ALA A 192 8.13 17.73 0.37
CA ALA A 192 7.02 18.50 0.91
C ALA A 192 6.55 18.05 2.31
N VAL A 193 6.86 16.82 2.72
CA VAL A 193 6.56 16.32 4.08
C VAL A 193 7.82 16.24 4.97
N GLY A 194 8.95 16.77 4.50
CA GLY A 194 10.21 16.79 5.26
C GLY A 194 10.87 15.42 5.41
N ILE A 195 10.61 14.47 4.50
CA ILE A 195 11.23 13.15 4.49
C ILE A 195 12.41 13.13 3.51
N GLN A 196 13.53 12.58 3.94
CA GLN A 196 14.67 12.22 3.12
C GLN A 196 14.89 10.71 3.26
N LEU A 197 15.09 10.04 2.13
CA LEU A 197 15.44 8.62 2.11
C LEU A 197 16.96 8.51 2.09
N GLY A 198 17.49 7.49 2.79
CA GLY A 198 18.92 7.20 2.89
C GLY A 198 19.43 6.29 1.78
#